data_AF-A0A1F5EFI6-F1
#
_entry.id   AF-A0A1F5EFI6-F1
#
_cell.length_a   1.000
_cell.length_b   1.000
_cell.length_c   1.000
_cell.angle_alpha   90.00
_cell.angle_beta   90.00
_cell.angle_gamma   90.00
#
_symmetry.space_group_name_H-M   'P 1'
#
loop_
_entity.id
_entity.type
_entity.pdbx_description
1 polymer ?
#
loop_
_entity_poly.entity_id
_entity_poly.type
_entity_poly.pdbx_seq_one_letter_code
_entity_poly.pdbx_strand_id
1 'polypeptide(L)'
;MSSLTYLVENIETFIIDPLIILLFALALLLFLWGLAQFILKAGSDEGKKEGKQHMLWGIIGIFIMVSVYGILRVLTNTFGIPF
;
A
#
# COMPACT_ATOMS: atom_id res chain seq x y z
N MET A 1 -17.48 -19.98 19.17
CA MET A 1 -16.92 -19.57 17.87
C MET A 1 -16.35 -20.81 17.21
N SER A 2 -16.57 -21.01 15.91
CA SER A 2 -16.11 -22.22 15.21
C SER A 2 -14.59 -22.19 15.04
N SER A 3 -13.93 -23.35 15.12
CA SER A 3 -12.46 -23.44 14.96
C SER A 3 -11.96 -22.85 13.64
N LEU A 4 -12.81 -22.82 12.61
CA LEU A 4 -12.52 -22.19 11.32
C LEU A 4 -12.39 -20.66 11.43
N THR A 5 -13.28 -19.99 12.17
CA THR A 5 -13.23 -18.54 12.35
C THR A 5 -11.93 -18.13 13.06
N TYR A 6 -11.53 -18.89 14.09
CA TYR A 6 -10.27 -18.64 14.80
C TYR A 6 -9.02 -18.80 13.90
N LEU A 7 -9.03 -19.74 12.96
CA LEU A 7 -7.92 -19.89 12.01
C LEU A 7 -7.84 -18.70 11.04
N VAL A 8 -8.99 -18.25 10.53
CA VAL A 8 -9.05 -17.10 9.62
C VAL A 8 -8.59 -15.83 10.32
N GLU A 9 -9.09 -15.55 11.53
CA GLU A 9 -8.71 -14.37 12.32
C GLU A 9 -7.20 -14.34 12.61
N ASN A 10 -6.61 -15.48 12.99
CA ASN A 10 -5.16 -15.54 13.23
C ASN A 10 -4.34 -15.30 11.96
N ILE A 11 -4.77 -15.85 10.81
CA ILE A 11 -4.08 -15.60 9.54
C ILE A 11 -4.14 -14.10 9.19
N GLU A 12 -5.31 -13.48 9.37
CA GLU A 12 -5.49 -12.06 9.13
C GLU A 12 -4.57 -11.22 10.02
N THR A 13 -4.68 -11.38 11.35
CA THR A 13 -3.95 -10.57 12.33
C THR A 13 -2.44 -10.78 12.29
N PHE A 14 -1.97 -12.01 12.10
CA PHE A 14 -0.54 -12.33 12.20
C PHE A 14 0.19 -12.36 10.86
N ILE A 15 -0.53 -12.44 9.73
CA ILE A 15 0.08 -12.55 8.40
C ILE A 15 -0.38 -11.42 7.48
N ILE A 16 -1.69 -11.25 7.30
CA ILE A 16 -2.22 -10.30 6.32
C ILE A 16 -1.99 -8.85 6.76
N ASP A 17 -2.37 -8.47 7.98
CA ASP A 17 -2.23 -7.10 8.47
C ASP A 17 -0.77 -6.62 8.52
N PRO A 18 0.19 -7.42 9.04
CA PRO A 18 1.60 -7.03 9.01
C PRO A 18 2.15 -6.91 7.58
N LEU A 19 1.71 -7.78 6.66
CA LEU A 19 2.13 -7.72 5.26
C LEU A 19 1.61 -6.44 4.59
N ILE A 20 0.35 -6.05 4.85
CA ILE A 20 -0.23 -4.81 4.35
C ILE A 20 0.58 -3.61 4.84
N ILE A 21 0.90 -3.55 6.14
CA ILE A 21 1.73 -2.49 6.72
C ILE A 21 3.13 -2.47 6.09
N LEU A 22 3.75 -3.63 5.90
CA LEU A 22 5.07 -3.76 5.27
C LEU A 22 5.05 -3.26 3.83
N LEU A 23 4.07 -3.67 3.03
CA LEU A 23 3.92 -3.24 1.64
C LEU A 23 3.67 -1.73 1.55
N PHE A 24 2.86 -1.17 2.46
CA PHE A 24 2.65 0.26 2.53
C PHE A 24 3.96 1.01 2.86
N ALA A 25 4.73 0.53 3.83
CA ALA A 25 6.01 1.10 4.18
C ALA A 25 6.99 1.06 2.99
N LEU A 26 7.06 -0.06 2.27
CA LEU A 26 7.89 -0.19 1.06
C LEU A 26 7.45 0.76 -0.05
N ALA A 27 6.14 0.89 -0.30
CA ALA A 27 5.61 1.83 -1.30
C ALA A 27 5.97 3.29 -0.94
N LEU A 28 5.83 3.66 0.34
CA LEU A 28 6.21 4.98 0.83
C LEU A 28 7.73 5.21 0.71
N LEU A 29 8.55 4.22 1.05
CA LEU A 29 10.00 4.31 0.91
C LEU A 29 10.42 4.48 -0.56
N LEU A 30 9.83 3.71 -1.48
CA LEU A 30 10.09 3.87 -2.91
C LEU A 30 9.66 5.24 -3.43
N PHE A 31 8.52 5.76 -2.96
CA PHE A 31 8.08 7.11 -3.28
C PHE A 31 9.10 8.17 -2.81
N LEU A 32 9.49 8.11 -1.53
CA LEU A 32 10.46 9.04 -0.95
C LEU A 32 11.84 8.94 -1.61
N TRP A 33 12.27 7.72 -1.95
CA TRP A 33 13.49 7.49 -2.71
C TRP A 33 13.44 8.13 -4.09
N GLY A 34 12.33 7.94 -4.82
CA GLY A 34 12.12 8.59 -6.10
C GLY A 34 12.11 10.11 -6.00
N LEU A 35 11.49 10.65 -4.94
CA LEU A 35 11.48 12.09 -4.68
C LEU A 35 12.89 12.62 -4.39
N ALA A 36 13.65 11.93 -3.54
CA ALA A 36 15.04 12.29 -3.25
C ALA A 36 15.89 12.26 -4.52
N GLN A 37 15.79 11.21 -5.33
CA GLN A 37 16.49 11.12 -6.62
C GLN A 37 16.07 12.24 -7.58
N PHE A 38 14.78 12.55 -7.67
CA PHE A 38 14.25 13.60 -8.52
C PHE A 38 14.84 14.98 -8.17
N ILE A 39 14.98 15.27 -6.86
CA ILE A 39 15.56 16.53 -6.37
C ILE A 39 17.08 16.54 -6.54
N LEU A 40 17.78 15.50 -6.08
CA LEU A 40 19.25 15.43 -6.07
C LEU A 40 19.84 15.34 -7.48
N LYS A 41 19.15 14.68 -8.41
CA LYS A 41 19.57 14.55 -9.80
C LYS A 41 18.81 15.50 -10.74
N ALA A 42 18.27 16.62 -10.23
CA ALA A 42 17.54 17.60 -11.03
C ALA A 42 18.39 18.30 -12.12
N GLY A 43 19.72 18.13 -12.11
CA GLY A 43 20.61 18.59 -13.17
C GLY A 43 20.68 17.69 -14.40
N SER A 44 20.20 16.43 -14.34
CA SER A 44 20.19 15.49 -15.47
C SER A 44 18.78 15.03 -15.83
N ASP A 45 18.50 14.91 -17.12
CA ASP A 45 17.19 14.47 -17.60
C ASP A 45 16.92 13.00 -17.28
N GLU A 46 17.97 12.17 -17.26
CA GLU A 46 17.89 10.77 -16.86
C GLU A 46 17.54 10.62 -15.38
N GLY A 47 18.17 11.39 -14.50
CA GLY A 47 17.90 11.34 -13.06
C GLY A 47 16.49 11.80 -12.69
N LYS A 48 15.97 12.81 -13.41
CA LYS A 48 14.56 13.22 -13.30
C LYS A 48 13.61 12.12 -13.73
N LYS A 49 13.91 11.42 -14.84
CA LYS A 49 13.06 10.36 -15.37
C LYS A 49 13.00 9.18 -14.40
N GLU A 50 14.15 8.75 -13.90
CA GLU A 50 14.28 7.66 -12.91
C GLU A 50 13.52 8.00 -11.61
N GLY A 51 13.76 9.19 -11.04
CA GLY A 51 13.08 9.62 -9.82
C GLY A 51 11.56 9.70 -9.96
N LYS A 52 11.06 10.22 -11.09
CA LYS A 52 9.62 10.22 -11.41
C LYS A 52 9.04 8.82 -11.50
N GLN A 53 9.79 7.86 -12.08
CA GLN A 53 9.33 6.48 -12.21
C GLN A 53 9.20 5.82 -10.83
N HIS A 54 10.16 6.00 -9.93
CA HIS A 54 10.08 5.48 -8.56
C HIS A 54 8.94 6.13 -7.76
N MET A 55 8.74 7.45 -7.90
CA MET A 55 7.58 8.14 -7.33
C MET A 55 6.27 7.55 -7.83
N LEU A 56 6.15 7.31 -9.14
CA LEU A 56 4.94 6.76 -9.73
C LEU A 56 4.63 5.36 -9.19
N TRP A 57 5.62 4.47 -9.08
CA TRP A 57 5.43 3.15 -8.49
C TRP A 57 4.98 3.21 -7.02
N GLY A 58 5.56 4.12 -6.23
CA GLY A 58 5.13 4.34 -4.86
C GLY A 58 3.69 4.85 -4.76
N ILE A 59 3.30 5.81 -5.61
CA ILE A 59 1.92 6.32 -5.68
C ILE A 59 0.95 5.22 -6.07
N ILE A 60 1.27 4.41 -7.09
CA ILE A 60 0.41 3.30 -7.52
C ILE A 60 0.22 2.31 -6.37
N GLY A 61 1.29 1.96 -5.66
CA GLY A 61 1.22 1.07 -4.49
C GLY A 61 0.27 1.63 -3.42
N ILE A 62 0.46 2.89 -3.02
CA ILE A 62 -0.40 3.56 -2.03
C ILE A 62 -1.86 3.63 -2.52
N PHE A 63 -2.07 3.95 -3.79
CA PHE A 63 -3.41 4.05 -4.39
C PHE A 63 -4.17 2.73 -4.34
N ILE A 64 -3.52 1.60 -4.63
CA ILE A 64 -4.13 0.27 -4.53
C ILE A 64 -4.58 0.01 -3.08
N MET A 65 -3.73 0.27 -2.10
CA MET A 65 -4.04 0.04 -0.69
C MET A 65 -5.25 0.86 -0.22
N VAL A 66 -5.27 2.15 -0.55
CA VAL A 66 -6.40 3.04 -0.23
C VAL A 66 -7.67 2.61 -0.96
N SER A 67 -7.56 2.19 -2.22
CA SER A 67 -8.70 1.74 -3.02
C SER A 67 -9.34 0.48 -2.44
N VAL A 68 -8.53 -0.50 -2.03
CA VAL A 68 -9.03 -1.73 -1.38
C VAL A 68 -9.78 -1.39 -0.11
N TYR A 69 -9.19 -0.57 0.79
CA TYR A 69 -9.88 -0.15 2.02
C TYR A 69 -11.17 0.61 1.74
N GLY A 70 -11.17 1.50 0.74
CA GLY A 70 -12.36 2.23 0.30
C GLY A 70 -13.47 1.29 -0.19
N ILE A 71 -13.13 0.30 -1.02
CA ILE A 71 -14.06 -0.71 -1.52
C ILE A 71 -14.63 -1.53 -0.36
N LEU A 72 -13.77 -2.06 0.52
CA LEU A 72 -14.20 -2.84 1.69
C LEU A 72 -15.16 -2.02 2.57
N ARG A 73 -14.85 -0.74 2.80
CA ARG A 73 -15.72 0.16 3.56
C ARG A 73 -17.08 0.37 2.88
N VAL A 74 -17.13 0.54 1.56
CA VAL A 74 -18.41 0.68 0.84
C VAL A 74 -19.22 -0.61 0.95
N LEU A 75 -18.59 -1.77 0.73
CA LEU A 75 -19.25 -3.07 0.76
C LEU A 75 -19.81 -3.39 2.15
N THR A 76 -19.00 -3.24 3.20
CA THR A 76 -19.41 -3.51 4.60
C THR A 76 -20.57 -2.62 5.04
N ASN A 77 -20.52 -1.33 4.72
CA ASN A 77 -21.62 -0.40 5.02
C ASN A 77 -22.87 -0.68 4.18
N THR A 78 -22.72 -1.12 2.93
CA THR A 78 -23.87 -1.39 2.05
C THR A 78 -24.59 -2.68 2.43
N PHE A 79 -23.84 -3.73 2.78
CA PHE A 79 -24.39 -5.05 3.10
C PHE A 79 -24.60 -5.28 4.60
N GLY A 80 -24.21 -4.33 5.46
CA GLY A 80 -24.33 -4.43 6.92
C GLY A 80 -23.48 -5.55 7.53
N ILE A 81 -22.39 -5.93 6.85
CA ILE A 81 -21.51 -7.02 7.28
C ILE A 81 -20.40 -6.40 8.13
N PRO A 82 -20.24 -6.81 9.40
CA PRO A 82 -19.10 -6.38 10.21
C PRO A 82 -17.81 -6.97 9.61
N PHE A 83 -16.83 -6.09 9.39
CA PHE A 83 -15.44 -6.41 9.04
C PHE A 83 -14.57 -5.87 10.18
#